data_AF-A0A8T4CIQ7-F1
#
_entry.id   AF-A0A8T4CIQ7-F1
#
_cell.length_a   1.000
_cell.length_b   1.000
_cell.length_c   1.000
_cell.angle_alpha   90.00
_cell.angle_beta   90.00
_cell.angle_gamma   90.00
#
_symmetry.space_group_name_H-M   'P 1'
#
loop_
_entity.id
_entity.type
_entity.pdbx_description
1 polymer ?
#
loop_
_entity_poly.entity_id
_entity_poly.type
_entity_poly.pdbx_seq_one_letter_code
_entity_poly.pdbx_strand_id
1 'polypeptide(L)'
;YSFLNSGVLYEVHGVVNAGKEARVYWGKNKEGKELAVKIYLTASAEFKKGMLKYIEGDYRFKGVKRDTRSLIFAWAQKEFRNLEQASHARVRVPKPVAVRNNVLVMEFIGEDGVSAPSLKEQAPDNPEKVYDVLLTYLMRLYRKAELVHGDLSEYNIMMWKGNPVIFDVSQAVPTSHPMAKFFLQRDLANVNRFFSRLGVKVLSVDEAYKQVVG
;
A
#
# COMPACT_ATOMS: atom_id res chain seq x y z
N TYR A 1 5.07 12.41 -19.77
CA TYR A 1 4.98 12.27 -21.25
C TYR A 1 4.83 10.84 -21.72
N SER A 2 5.69 9.88 -21.36
CA SER A 2 5.56 8.50 -21.89
C SER A 2 4.19 7.85 -21.66
N PHE A 3 3.58 8.03 -20.50
CA PHE A 3 2.24 7.48 -20.20
C PHE A 3 1.10 8.22 -20.91
N LEU A 4 1.29 9.51 -21.20
CA LEU A 4 0.36 10.30 -22.02
C LEU A 4 0.43 9.80 -23.47
N ASN A 5 1.65 9.62 -23.98
CA ASN A 5 1.89 9.15 -25.33
C ASN A 5 1.46 7.69 -25.54
N SER A 6 1.52 6.84 -24.51
CA SER A 6 1.02 5.46 -24.57
C SER A 6 -0.49 5.34 -24.33
N GLY A 7 -1.19 6.45 -24.07
CA GLY A 7 -2.64 6.47 -23.83
C GLY A 7 -3.08 5.91 -22.46
N VAL A 8 -2.15 5.65 -21.54
CA VAL A 8 -2.44 5.17 -20.18
C VAL A 8 -3.02 6.29 -19.32
N LEU A 9 -2.55 7.52 -19.54
CA LEU A 9 -3.09 8.74 -18.96
C LEU A 9 -3.56 9.65 -20.09
N TYR A 10 -4.69 10.31 -19.91
CA TYR A 10 -5.18 11.33 -20.84
C TYR A 10 -5.00 12.73 -20.24
N GLU A 11 -5.41 12.89 -18.98
CA GLU A 11 -5.27 14.13 -18.22
C GLU A 11 -4.60 13.86 -16.87
N VAL A 12 -3.75 14.80 -16.43
CA VAL A 12 -3.19 14.82 -15.07
C VAL A 12 -3.55 16.16 -14.46
N HIS A 13 -4.24 16.13 -13.34
CA HIS A 13 -4.73 17.27 -12.58
C HIS A 13 -3.88 17.47 -11.30
N GLY A 14 -4.38 18.31 -10.39
CA GLY A 14 -3.68 18.73 -9.17
C GLY A 14 -3.18 17.60 -8.26
N VAL A 15 -2.30 17.98 -7.33
CA VAL A 15 -1.73 17.09 -6.32
C VAL A 15 -2.82 16.67 -5.34
N VAL A 16 -3.02 15.35 -5.17
CA VAL A 16 -3.93 14.76 -4.20
C VAL A 16 -3.24 14.59 -2.86
N ASN A 17 -1.97 14.18 -2.88
CA ASN A 17 -1.18 13.96 -1.67
C ASN A 17 0.30 14.27 -1.94
N ALA A 18 0.93 14.98 -1.02
CA ALA A 18 2.35 15.28 -1.04
C ALA A 18 3.04 14.65 0.18
N GLY A 19 3.60 13.46 -0.01
CA GLY A 19 4.44 12.81 0.98
C GLY A 19 5.92 13.19 0.83
N LYS A 20 6.73 12.85 1.83
CA LYS A 20 8.20 12.99 1.75
C LYS A 20 8.82 12.11 0.66
N GLU A 21 8.15 11.01 0.32
CA GLU A 21 8.68 9.91 -0.48
C GLU A 21 8.14 9.91 -1.91
N ALA A 22 6.90 10.35 -2.09
CA ALA A 22 6.22 10.40 -3.37
C ALA A 22 5.19 11.53 -3.40
N ARG A 23 4.88 11.98 -4.60
CA ARG A 23 3.71 12.83 -4.88
C ARG A 23 2.67 12.01 -5.61
N VAL A 24 1.41 12.13 -5.20
CA VAL A 24 0.28 11.49 -5.85
C VAL A 24 -0.54 12.56 -6.56
N TYR A 25 -0.76 12.36 -7.85
CA TYR A 25 -1.59 13.23 -8.70
C TYR A 25 -2.86 12.48 -9.09
N TRP A 26 -3.96 13.20 -9.26
CA TRP A 26 -5.17 12.68 -9.85
C TRP A 26 -5.13 12.84 -11.36
N GLY A 27 -5.73 11.92 -12.08
CA GLY A 27 -5.83 11.97 -13.54
C GLY A 27 -6.95 11.09 -14.04
N LYS A 28 -7.18 11.11 -15.36
CA LYS A 28 -8.19 10.26 -16.02
C LYS A 28 -7.57 9.53 -17.21
N ASN A 29 -8.06 8.33 -17.50
CA ASN A 29 -7.78 7.65 -18.77
C ASN A 29 -8.72 8.15 -19.88
N LYS A 30 -8.57 7.62 -21.10
CA LYS A 30 -9.40 7.98 -22.26
C LYS A 30 -10.91 7.68 -22.09
N GLU A 31 -11.26 6.78 -21.18
CA GLU A 31 -12.63 6.37 -20.89
C GLU A 31 -13.24 7.18 -19.72
N GLY A 32 -12.52 8.17 -19.20
CA GLY A 32 -12.96 8.98 -18.06
C GLY A 32 -12.78 8.31 -16.70
N LYS A 33 -12.16 7.12 -16.63
CA LYS A 33 -11.87 6.45 -15.37
C LYS A 33 -10.78 7.19 -14.60
N GLU A 34 -11.04 7.45 -13.33
CA GLU A 34 -10.10 8.15 -12.45
C GLU A 34 -8.91 7.27 -12.03
N LEU A 35 -7.73 7.87 -12.07
CA LEU A 35 -6.44 7.25 -11.82
C LEU A 35 -5.61 8.08 -10.83
N ALA A 36 -4.86 7.37 -10.00
CA ALA A 36 -3.81 7.93 -9.17
C ALA A 36 -2.45 7.73 -9.84
N VAL A 37 -1.66 8.79 -9.95
CA VAL A 37 -0.30 8.77 -10.49
C VAL A 37 0.67 9.05 -9.34
N LYS A 38 1.28 8.00 -8.80
CA LYS A 38 2.30 8.08 -7.74
C LYS A 38 3.67 8.22 -8.37
N ILE A 39 4.30 9.37 -8.17
CA ILE A 39 5.66 9.67 -8.63
C ILE A 39 6.58 9.66 -7.41
N TYR A 40 7.47 8.67 -7.35
CA TYR A 40 8.49 8.62 -6.30
C TYR A 40 9.53 9.70 -6.54
N LEU A 41 9.80 10.47 -5.49
CA LEU A 41 10.77 11.55 -5.53
C LEU A 41 12.19 10.99 -5.45
N THR A 42 13.14 11.70 -6.04
CA THR A 42 14.56 11.41 -5.84
C THR A 42 14.93 11.64 -4.38
N ALA A 43 15.11 10.53 -3.68
CA ALA A 43 15.37 10.39 -2.27
C ALA A 43 16.48 11.28 -1.68
N SER A 44 16.22 11.87 -0.51
CA SER A 44 17.27 12.28 0.42
C SER A 44 18.01 11.05 1.00
N ALA A 45 19.18 11.25 1.62
CA ALA A 45 19.92 10.16 2.26
C ALA A 45 19.12 9.47 3.40
N GLU A 46 18.21 10.21 4.05
CA GLU A 46 17.35 9.71 5.13
C GLU A 46 16.29 8.72 4.60
N PHE A 47 15.68 9.04 3.45
CA PHE A 47 14.74 8.12 2.78
C PHE A 47 15.42 6.80 2.42
N LYS A 48 16.65 6.84 1.88
CA LYS A 48 17.40 5.61 1.59
C LYS A 48 17.56 4.74 2.83
N LYS A 49 17.95 5.32 3.97
CA LYS A 49 18.09 4.58 5.24
C LYS A 49 16.77 3.94 5.67
N GLY A 50 15.65 4.64 5.52
CA GLY A 50 14.32 4.13 5.85
C GLY A 50 13.90 2.91 5.02
N MET A 51 14.28 2.89 3.73
CA MET A 51 13.97 1.79 2.81
C MET A 51 14.81 0.53 3.07
N LEU A 52 16.06 0.69 3.50
CA LEU A 52 17.03 -0.42 3.53
C LEU A 52 16.50 -1.65 4.25
N LYS A 53 15.81 -1.48 5.39
CA LYS A 53 15.25 -2.61 6.17
C LYS A 53 14.14 -3.42 5.46
N TYR A 54 13.54 -2.88 4.40
CA TYR A 54 12.56 -3.60 3.56
C TYR A 54 13.15 -4.03 2.20
N ILE A 55 14.40 -3.67 1.92
CA ILE A 55 15.21 -4.11 0.77
C ILE A 55 16.12 -5.27 1.18
N GLU A 56 16.78 -5.11 2.32
CA GLU A 56 17.74 -6.05 2.88
C GLU A 56 17.02 -7.32 3.36
N GLY A 57 17.10 -8.37 2.54
CA GLY A 57 16.39 -9.62 2.76
C GLY A 57 15.28 -9.88 1.75
N ASP A 58 14.92 -8.89 0.93
CA ASP A 58 14.00 -9.07 -0.20
C ASP A 58 14.77 -9.54 -1.44
N TYR A 59 14.54 -10.81 -1.83
CA TYR A 59 15.21 -11.44 -2.96
C TYR A 59 15.02 -10.69 -4.29
N ARG A 60 13.96 -9.87 -4.41
CA ARG A 60 13.65 -9.08 -5.61
C ARG A 60 14.64 -7.94 -5.85
N PHE A 61 15.42 -7.58 -4.82
CA PHE A 61 16.48 -6.57 -4.92
C PHE A 61 17.87 -7.17 -5.15
N LYS A 62 17.99 -8.51 -5.22
CA LYS A 62 19.25 -9.17 -5.54
C LYS A 62 19.71 -8.75 -6.94
N GLY A 63 20.90 -8.16 -7.05
CA GLY A 63 21.46 -7.67 -8.31
C GLY A 63 21.01 -6.28 -8.74
N VAL A 64 20.14 -5.60 -7.99
CA VAL A 64 19.82 -4.19 -8.23
C VAL A 64 21.01 -3.32 -7.83
N LYS A 65 21.42 -2.40 -8.70
CA LYS A 65 22.48 -1.44 -8.39
C LYS A 65 22.07 -0.58 -7.19
N ARG A 66 23.02 -0.32 -6.28
CA ARG A 66 22.78 0.45 -5.05
C ARG A 66 22.74 1.98 -5.26
N ASP A 67 22.74 2.44 -6.50
CA ASP A 67 22.56 3.86 -6.80
C ASP A 67 21.10 4.29 -6.59
N THR A 68 20.88 5.57 -6.31
CA THR A 68 19.56 6.10 -5.95
C THR A 68 18.50 5.78 -7.00
N ARG A 69 18.85 5.92 -8.28
CA ARG A 69 17.90 5.84 -9.39
C ARG A 69 17.43 4.40 -9.58
N SER A 70 18.35 3.46 -9.61
CA SER A 70 18.04 2.03 -9.74
C SER A 70 17.19 1.53 -8.59
N LEU A 71 17.50 1.96 -7.35
CA LEU A 71 16.71 1.60 -6.17
C LEU A 71 15.28 2.14 -6.23
N ILE A 72 15.09 3.40 -6.63
CA ILE A 72 13.75 3.99 -6.75
C ILE A 72 12.93 3.28 -7.83
N PHE A 73 13.55 2.93 -8.97
CA PHE A 73 12.85 2.23 -10.05
C PHE A 73 12.44 0.82 -9.60
N ALA A 74 13.34 0.11 -8.92
CA ALA A 74 13.02 -1.19 -8.32
C ALA A 74 11.92 -1.07 -7.26
N TRP A 75 11.89 0.02 -6.48
CA TRP A 75 10.86 0.29 -5.48
C TRP A 75 9.48 0.51 -6.10
N ALA A 76 9.40 1.33 -7.15
CA ALA A 76 8.15 1.53 -7.88
C ALA A 76 7.64 0.22 -8.49
N GLN A 77 8.55 -0.56 -9.07
CA GLN A 77 8.23 -1.87 -9.62
C GLN A 77 7.77 -2.87 -8.54
N LYS A 78 8.35 -2.78 -7.34
CA LYS A 78 7.97 -3.57 -6.16
C LYS A 78 6.55 -3.24 -5.72
N GLU A 79 6.19 -1.95 -5.57
CA GLU A 79 4.82 -1.57 -5.20
C GLU A 79 3.80 -2.03 -6.24
N PHE A 80 4.10 -1.87 -7.54
CA PHE A 80 3.24 -2.37 -8.62
C PHE A 80 2.96 -3.88 -8.47
N ARG A 81 4.00 -4.71 -8.29
CA ARG A 81 3.86 -6.16 -8.12
C ARG A 81 3.12 -6.52 -6.84
N ASN A 82 3.39 -5.81 -5.74
CA ASN A 82 2.70 -6.02 -4.47
C ASN A 82 1.18 -5.74 -4.61
N LEU A 83 0.78 -4.69 -5.33
CA LEU A 83 -0.62 -4.39 -5.64
C LEU A 83 -1.26 -5.48 -6.50
N GLU A 84 -0.55 -6.00 -7.52
CA GLU A 84 -1.03 -7.11 -8.35
C GLU A 84 -1.29 -8.38 -7.51
N GLN A 85 -0.30 -8.77 -6.70
CA GLN A 85 -0.39 -9.94 -5.82
C GLN A 85 -1.54 -9.81 -4.81
N ALA A 86 -1.67 -8.65 -4.16
CA ALA A 86 -2.75 -8.39 -3.21
C ALA A 86 -4.14 -8.39 -3.88
N SER A 87 -4.26 -7.79 -5.07
CA SER A 87 -5.48 -7.81 -5.87
C SER A 87 -5.88 -9.24 -6.25
N HIS A 88 -4.95 -10.06 -6.74
CA HIS A 88 -5.19 -11.48 -7.05
C HIS A 88 -5.59 -12.30 -5.82
N ALA A 89 -5.03 -11.98 -4.65
CA ALA A 89 -5.42 -12.57 -3.36
C ALA A 89 -6.81 -12.11 -2.85
N ARG A 90 -7.52 -11.26 -3.60
CA ARG A 90 -8.81 -10.65 -3.23
C ARG A 90 -8.72 -9.80 -1.95
N VAL A 91 -7.61 -9.10 -1.78
CA VAL A 91 -7.47 -7.98 -0.83
C VAL A 91 -7.87 -6.71 -1.57
N ARG A 92 -8.69 -5.85 -0.95
CA ARG A 92 -9.07 -4.59 -1.59
C ARG A 92 -7.92 -3.60 -1.48
N VAL A 93 -7.26 -3.37 -2.62
CA VAL A 93 -6.19 -2.40 -2.83
C VAL A 93 -6.47 -1.58 -4.10
N PRO A 94 -5.82 -0.43 -4.32
CA PRO A 94 -5.86 0.23 -5.62
C PRO A 94 -5.41 -0.72 -6.73
N LYS A 95 -6.24 -0.96 -7.76
CA LYS A 95 -5.84 -1.80 -8.88
C LYS A 95 -4.65 -1.16 -9.62
N PRO A 96 -3.51 -1.83 -9.77
CA PRO A 96 -2.38 -1.30 -10.51
C PRO A 96 -2.72 -1.26 -12.01
N VAL A 97 -2.27 -0.22 -12.70
CA VAL A 97 -2.53 -0.02 -14.14
C VAL A 97 -1.23 -0.09 -14.93
N ALA A 98 -0.22 0.67 -14.54
CA ALA A 98 1.10 0.62 -15.18
C ALA A 98 2.20 1.12 -14.26
N VAL A 99 3.43 0.70 -14.52
CA VAL A 99 4.62 1.24 -13.87
C VAL A 99 5.73 1.46 -14.90
N ARG A 100 6.44 2.58 -14.78
CA ARG A 100 7.59 2.89 -15.62
C ARG A 100 8.53 3.80 -14.85
N ASN A 101 9.79 3.41 -14.74
CA ASN A 101 10.80 4.13 -13.98
C ASN A 101 10.30 4.36 -12.53
N ASN A 102 10.21 5.62 -12.08
CA ASN A 102 9.76 6.03 -10.76
C ASN A 102 8.27 6.44 -10.72
N VAL A 103 7.47 6.04 -11.70
CA VAL A 103 6.06 6.44 -11.82
C VAL A 103 5.17 5.20 -11.84
N LEU A 104 4.23 5.15 -10.90
CA LEU A 104 3.21 4.13 -10.75
C LEU A 104 1.84 4.75 -11.03
N VAL A 105 1.06 4.12 -11.90
CA VAL A 105 -0.33 4.47 -12.21
C VAL A 105 -1.23 3.36 -11.66
N MET A 106 -2.26 3.74 -10.91
CA MET A 106 -3.20 2.83 -10.26
C MET A 106 -4.62 3.43 -10.19
N GLU A 107 -5.60 2.63 -9.80
CA GLU A 107 -6.96 3.07 -9.49
C GLU A 107 -6.96 4.23 -8.49
N PHE A 108 -7.71 5.28 -8.79
CA PHE A 108 -8.01 6.31 -7.80
C PHE A 108 -9.09 5.81 -6.84
N ILE A 109 -8.84 5.91 -5.54
CA ILE A 109 -9.82 5.56 -4.50
C ILE A 109 -10.42 6.87 -4.00
N GLY A 110 -11.56 7.23 -4.58
CA GLY A 110 -12.19 8.53 -4.41
C GLY A 110 -13.11 8.84 -5.58
N GLU A 111 -13.59 10.07 -5.64
CA GLU A 111 -14.50 10.55 -6.69
C GLU A 111 -14.26 12.04 -6.94
N ASP A 112 -14.32 12.44 -8.21
CA ASP A 112 -14.12 13.82 -8.68
C ASP A 112 -12.83 14.47 -8.16
N GLY A 113 -11.76 13.67 -8.09
CA GLY A 113 -10.44 14.13 -7.63
C GLY A 113 -10.30 14.28 -6.10
N VAL A 114 -11.35 13.98 -5.34
CA VAL A 114 -11.31 13.94 -3.88
C VAL A 114 -10.99 12.51 -3.42
N SER A 115 -9.87 12.34 -2.73
CA SER A 115 -9.47 11.02 -2.17
C SER A 115 -10.46 10.57 -1.11
N ALA A 116 -10.69 9.26 -1.04
CA ALA A 116 -11.34 8.64 0.09
C ALA A 116 -10.54 8.94 1.38
N PRO A 117 -11.23 9.18 2.51
CA PRO A 117 -10.56 9.47 3.77
C PRO A 117 -9.90 8.20 4.33
N SER A 118 -8.73 8.39 4.94
CA SER A 118 -8.06 7.36 5.75
C SER A 118 -8.82 7.11 7.06
N LEU A 119 -8.61 5.95 7.68
CA LEU A 119 -9.16 5.65 9.02
C LEU A 119 -8.69 6.66 10.07
N LYS A 120 -7.53 7.28 9.87
CA LYS A 120 -7.04 8.36 10.73
C LYS A 120 -7.87 9.64 10.63
N GLU A 121 -8.36 9.96 9.44
CA GLU A 121 -9.15 11.16 9.14
C GLU A 121 -10.62 10.96 9.48
N GLN A 122 -11.16 9.76 9.18
CA GLN A 122 -12.54 9.41 9.47
C GLN A 122 -12.62 7.98 10.04
N ALA A 123 -13.11 7.88 11.28
CA ALA A 123 -13.41 6.58 11.87
C ALA A 123 -14.55 5.89 11.10
N PRO A 124 -14.53 4.56 10.99
CA PRO A 124 -15.57 3.82 10.29
C PRO A 124 -16.88 3.79 11.11
N ASP A 125 -18.02 3.82 10.43
CA ASP A 125 -19.35 3.76 11.09
C ASP A 125 -19.57 2.45 11.86
N ASN A 126 -19.02 1.35 11.37
CA ASN A 126 -19.05 0.04 12.04
C ASN A 126 -17.61 -0.49 12.23
N PRO A 127 -16.91 -0.07 13.31
CA PRO A 127 -15.53 -0.44 13.56
C PRO A 127 -15.30 -1.94 13.69
N GLU A 128 -16.23 -2.68 14.30
CA GLU A 128 -16.15 -4.13 14.50
C GLU A 128 -16.13 -4.87 13.16
N LYS A 129 -17.08 -4.53 12.27
CA LYS A 129 -17.14 -5.11 10.92
C LYS A 129 -15.87 -4.78 10.11
N VAL A 130 -15.36 -3.56 10.20
CA VAL A 130 -14.14 -3.17 9.48
C VAL A 130 -12.91 -3.91 10.03
N TYR A 131 -12.82 -4.11 11.34
CA TYR A 131 -11.76 -4.90 11.98
C TYR A 131 -11.74 -6.34 11.46
N ASP A 132 -12.90 -7.01 11.42
CA ASP A 132 -13.02 -8.39 10.92
C ASP A 132 -12.62 -8.51 9.43
N VAL A 133 -13.03 -7.53 8.62
CA VAL A 133 -12.63 -7.47 7.20
C VAL A 133 -11.12 -7.27 7.06
N LEU A 134 -10.52 -6.41 7.88
CA LEU A 134 -9.07 -6.20 7.86
C LEU A 134 -8.28 -7.43 8.30
N LEU A 135 -8.71 -8.15 9.33
CA LEU A 135 -8.10 -9.45 9.70
C LEU A 135 -8.20 -10.45 8.55
N THR A 136 -9.33 -10.48 7.85
CA THR A 136 -9.51 -11.32 6.65
C THR A 136 -8.57 -10.90 5.52
N TYR A 137 -8.36 -9.60 5.32
CA TYR A 137 -7.41 -9.08 4.33
C TYR A 137 -5.98 -9.42 4.68
N LEU A 138 -5.56 -9.28 5.94
CA LEU A 138 -4.24 -9.66 6.41
C LEU A 138 -3.97 -11.16 6.24
N MET A 139 -4.96 -12.00 6.54
CA MET A 139 -4.89 -13.44 6.28
C MET A 139 -4.71 -13.76 4.79
N ARG A 140 -5.46 -13.09 3.90
CA ARG A 140 -5.31 -13.26 2.44
C ARG A 140 -3.96 -12.74 1.95
N LEU A 141 -3.52 -11.60 2.46
CA LEU A 141 -2.22 -11.02 2.11
C LEU A 141 -1.09 -11.97 2.49
N TYR A 142 -1.11 -12.52 3.70
CA TYR A 142 -0.10 -13.45 4.18
C TYR A 142 -0.15 -14.79 3.43
N ARG A 143 -1.31 -15.45 3.40
CA ARG A 143 -1.43 -16.85 2.93
C ARG A 143 -1.57 -16.99 1.42
N LYS A 144 -2.12 -15.99 0.72
CA LYS A 144 -2.41 -16.07 -0.72
C LYS A 144 -1.54 -15.16 -1.57
N ALA A 145 -1.21 -13.97 -1.06
CA ALA A 145 -0.28 -13.08 -1.75
C ALA A 145 1.18 -13.33 -1.35
N GLU A 146 1.43 -14.09 -0.29
CA GLU A 146 2.76 -14.31 0.31
C GLU A 146 3.45 -12.99 0.70
N LEU A 147 2.66 -12.04 1.20
CA LEU A 147 3.10 -10.70 1.57
C LEU A 147 2.75 -10.35 3.01
N VAL A 148 3.63 -9.58 3.64
CA VAL A 148 3.35 -8.80 4.85
C VAL A 148 3.37 -7.32 4.47
N HIS A 149 2.34 -6.55 4.85
CA HIS A 149 2.24 -5.14 4.46
C HIS A 149 3.45 -4.33 4.90
N GLY A 150 3.95 -4.58 6.11
CA GLY A 150 5.22 -4.04 6.57
C GLY A 150 5.14 -2.61 7.07
N ASP A 151 3.99 -1.95 6.97
CA ASP A 151 3.73 -0.58 7.49
C ASP A 151 2.22 -0.29 7.66
N LEU A 152 1.42 -1.30 8.02
CA LEU A 152 -0.01 -1.12 8.12
C LEU A 152 -0.38 -0.34 9.40
N SER A 153 -1.22 0.68 9.24
CA SER A 153 -1.77 1.51 10.30
C SER A 153 -3.04 2.22 9.81
N GLU A 154 -3.70 3.00 10.67
CA GLU A 154 -4.88 3.81 10.31
C GLU A 154 -4.60 4.85 9.20
N TYR A 155 -3.33 5.16 8.95
CA TYR A 155 -2.92 6.08 7.88
C TYR A 155 -2.95 5.41 6.50
N ASN A 156 -2.74 4.09 6.43
CA ASN A 156 -2.59 3.32 5.18
C ASN A 156 -3.83 2.47 4.86
N ILE A 157 -4.99 2.86 5.41
CA ILE A 157 -6.29 2.24 5.17
C ILE A 157 -7.30 3.35 4.91
N MET A 158 -7.93 3.34 3.72
CA MET A 158 -9.02 4.23 3.36
C MET A 158 -10.38 3.57 3.58
N MET A 159 -11.41 4.37 3.83
CA MET A 159 -12.80 3.91 3.76
C MET A 159 -13.43 4.36 2.44
N TRP A 160 -13.79 3.41 1.59
CA TRP A 160 -14.43 3.70 0.30
C TRP A 160 -15.67 2.85 0.08
N LYS A 161 -16.81 3.51 -0.15
CA LYS A 161 -18.11 2.85 -0.37
C LYS A 161 -18.41 1.78 0.69
N GLY A 162 -18.20 2.13 1.96
CA GLY A 162 -18.46 1.28 3.13
C GLY A 162 -17.47 0.14 3.37
N ASN A 163 -16.35 0.07 2.63
CA ASN A 163 -15.36 -1.00 2.75
C ASN A 163 -13.95 -0.44 2.97
N PRO A 164 -13.10 -1.09 3.79
CA PRO A 164 -11.71 -0.71 3.91
C PRO A 164 -10.93 -1.01 2.61
N VAL A 165 -10.00 -0.13 2.27
CA VAL A 165 -9.06 -0.28 1.15
C VAL A 165 -7.66 -0.09 1.68
N ILE A 166 -6.82 -1.13 1.60
CA ILE A 166 -5.41 -1.06 2.00
C ILE A 166 -4.63 -0.41 0.85
N PHE A 167 -3.75 0.55 1.15
CA PHE A 167 -2.91 1.21 0.16
C PHE A 167 -1.49 1.43 0.69
N ASP A 168 -0.60 1.91 -0.18
CA ASP A 168 0.84 2.08 0.09
C ASP A 168 1.54 0.77 0.51
N VAL A 169 1.51 -0.20 -0.39
CA VAL A 169 2.19 -1.50 -0.22
C VAL A 169 3.66 -1.44 -0.66
N SER A 170 4.29 -0.27 -0.66
CA SER A 170 5.67 -0.09 -1.12
C SER A 170 6.69 -0.73 -0.15
N GLN A 171 6.41 -0.68 1.15
CA GLN A 171 7.20 -1.33 2.19
C GLN A 171 6.90 -2.83 2.31
N ALA A 172 5.86 -3.36 1.66
CA ALA A 172 5.46 -4.76 1.82
C ALA A 172 6.54 -5.74 1.39
N VAL A 173 6.79 -6.74 2.23
CA VAL A 173 7.86 -7.73 2.05
C VAL A 173 7.29 -9.13 1.83
N PRO A 174 8.02 -10.03 1.15
CA PRO A 174 7.63 -11.43 1.07
C PRO A 174 7.59 -12.08 2.46
N THR A 175 6.74 -13.09 2.65
CA THR A 175 6.70 -13.87 3.91
C THR A 175 8.01 -14.58 4.24
N SER A 176 8.86 -14.83 3.23
CA SER A 176 10.21 -15.38 3.38
C SER A 176 11.26 -14.36 3.86
N HIS A 177 10.91 -13.08 3.97
CA HIS A 177 11.81 -12.04 4.45
C HIS A 177 12.20 -12.31 5.92
N PRO A 178 13.47 -12.16 6.34
CA PRO A 178 13.90 -12.45 7.71
C PRO A 178 13.12 -11.69 8.79
N MET A 179 12.70 -10.46 8.46
CA MET A 179 11.89 -9.59 9.34
C MET A 179 10.36 -9.73 9.16
N ALA A 180 9.86 -10.65 8.33
CA ALA A 180 8.43 -10.76 8.02
C ALA A 180 7.56 -10.93 9.27
N LYS A 181 7.98 -11.81 10.21
CA LYS A 181 7.27 -12.03 11.48
C LYS A 181 7.17 -10.74 12.31
N PHE A 182 8.28 -10.03 12.47
CA PHE A 182 8.33 -8.78 13.22
C PHE A 182 7.41 -7.73 12.59
N PHE A 183 7.46 -7.58 11.27
CA PHE A 183 6.61 -6.64 10.56
C PHE A 183 5.12 -6.98 10.69
N LEU A 184 4.74 -8.25 10.60
CA LEU A 184 3.35 -8.66 10.77
C LEU A 184 2.84 -8.40 12.18
N GLN A 185 3.64 -8.73 13.21
CA GLN A 185 3.26 -8.44 14.60
C GLN A 185 3.08 -6.94 14.84
N ARG A 186 3.93 -6.10 14.22
CA ARG A 186 3.81 -4.65 14.28
C ARG A 186 2.55 -4.14 13.59
N ASP A 187 2.26 -4.63 12.39
CA ASP A 187 1.04 -4.28 11.64
C ASP A 187 -0.22 -4.63 12.45
N LEU A 188 -0.26 -5.84 13.03
CA LEU A 188 -1.35 -6.29 13.91
C LEU A 188 -1.48 -5.42 15.16
N ALA A 189 -0.36 -5.08 15.81
CA ALA A 189 -0.37 -4.21 16.98
C ALA A 189 -0.91 -2.80 16.67
N ASN A 190 -0.58 -2.24 15.50
CA ASN A 190 -1.09 -0.94 15.06
C ASN A 190 -2.60 -0.98 14.80
N VAL A 191 -3.07 -1.98 14.05
CA VAL A 191 -4.49 -2.19 13.77
C VAL A 191 -5.26 -2.38 15.08
N ASN A 192 -4.81 -3.29 15.94
CA ASN A 192 -5.45 -3.55 17.24
C ASN A 192 -5.51 -2.28 18.11
N ARG A 193 -4.43 -1.48 18.16
CA ARG A 193 -4.40 -0.22 18.90
C ARG A 193 -5.41 0.80 18.37
N PHE A 194 -5.60 0.89 17.06
CA PHE A 194 -6.60 1.77 16.47
C PHE A 194 -8.02 1.33 16.83
N PHE A 195 -8.37 0.06 16.58
CA PHE A 195 -9.72 -0.44 16.83
C PHE A 195 -10.07 -0.55 18.32
N SER A 196 -9.09 -0.84 19.19
CA SER A 196 -9.32 -0.82 20.64
C SER A 196 -9.69 0.58 21.15
N ARG A 197 -9.11 1.65 20.60
CA ARG A 197 -9.49 3.04 20.92
C ARG A 197 -10.92 3.38 20.50
N LEU A 198 -11.48 2.63 19.55
CA LEU A 198 -12.87 2.76 19.09
C LEU A 198 -13.84 1.84 19.86
N GLY A 199 -13.38 1.17 20.93
CA GLY A 199 -14.21 0.28 21.74
C GLY A 199 -14.38 -1.14 21.18
N VAL A 200 -13.70 -1.48 20.08
CA VAL A 200 -13.75 -2.84 19.51
C VAL A 200 -13.01 -3.81 20.43
N LYS A 201 -13.63 -4.97 20.68
CA LYS A 201 -12.95 -6.11 21.32
C LYS A 201 -11.97 -6.75 20.34
N VAL A 202 -10.73 -6.28 20.37
CA VAL A 202 -9.64 -6.80 19.54
C VAL A 202 -9.01 -8.06 20.13
N LEU A 203 -8.41 -8.88 19.28
CA LEU A 203 -7.59 -10.03 19.71
C LEU A 203 -6.27 -9.55 20.30
N SER A 204 -5.61 -10.39 21.11
CA SER A 204 -4.18 -10.16 21.39
C SER A 204 -3.37 -10.27 20.10
N VAL A 205 -2.17 -9.66 20.07
CA VAL A 205 -1.29 -9.71 18.89
C VAL A 205 -0.92 -11.16 18.55
N ASP A 206 -0.71 -12.02 19.55
CA ASP A 206 -0.36 -13.43 19.34
C ASP A 206 -1.54 -14.25 18.80
N GLU A 207 -2.77 -14.01 19.28
CA GLU A 207 -3.98 -14.65 18.73
C GLU A 207 -4.22 -14.21 17.29
N ALA A 208 -4.15 -12.90 17.02
CA ALA A 208 -4.32 -12.37 15.67
C ALA A 208 -3.22 -12.90 14.72
N TYR A 209 -1.98 -13.01 15.20
CA TYR A 209 -0.87 -13.58 14.44
C TYR A 209 -1.14 -15.04 14.07
N LYS A 210 -1.54 -15.88 15.04
CA LYS A 210 -1.90 -17.28 14.78
C LYS A 210 -3.04 -17.37 13.77
N GLN A 211 -4.07 -16.53 13.93
CA GLN A 211 -5.21 -16.50 13.01
C GLN A 211 -4.82 -16.07 11.58
N VAL A 212 -3.88 -15.15 11.42
CA VAL A 212 -3.41 -14.69 10.10
C VAL A 212 -2.48 -15.70 9.44
N VAL A 213 -1.54 -16.28 10.19
CA VAL A 213 -0.53 -17.20 9.66
C VAL A 213 -1.13 -18.58 9.37
N GLY A 214 -1.91 -19.13 10.30
CA GLY A 214 -2.52 -20.47 10.20
C GLY A 214 -1.76 -21.47 11.03
#